data_AF-A0A6S7I8D1-F1
#
_entry.id   AF-A0A6S7I8D1-F1
#
_cell.length_a   1.000
_cell.length_b   1.000
_cell.length_c   1.000
_cell.angle_alpha   90.00
_cell.angle_beta   90.00
_cell.angle_gamma   90.00
#
_symmetry.space_group_name_H-M   'P 1'
#
loop_
_entity.id
_entity.type
_entity.pdbx_description
1 polymer ?
#
loop_
_entity_poly.entity_id
_entity_poly.type
_entity_poly.pdbx_seq_one_letter_code
_entity_poly.pdbx_strand_id
1 'polypeptide(L)'
;EFLVYKLTKEYNESCKGKLQATLCWTKSFAQPLYGIDYIDLTNDGVRELIVASSKGLHVLQHKFTKIVTRFQEEFAYIEGEEDDSSEN
;
A
#
# COMPACT_ATOMS: atom_id res chain seq x y z
N GLU A 1 14.04 12.95 -5.16
CA GLU A 1 12.59 12.81 -4.87
C GLU A 1 12.25 11.33 -4.82
N PHE A 2 11.17 10.95 -4.14
CA PHE A 2 10.72 9.57 -4.02
C PHE A 2 9.32 9.42 -4.61
N LEU A 3 9.15 8.47 -5.53
CA LEU A 3 7.95 8.30 -6.34
C LEU A 3 7.43 6.87 -6.18
N VAL A 4 6.14 6.73 -5.91
CA VAL A 4 5.47 5.43 -5.77
C VAL A 4 4.49 5.26 -6.90
N TYR A 5 4.67 4.19 -7.68
CA TYR A 5 3.80 3.84 -8.80
C TYR A 5 3.03 2.55 -8.52
N LYS A 6 1.75 2.53 -8.88
CA LYS A 6 0.98 1.29 -9.02
C LYS A 6 1.17 0.79 -10.45
N LEU A 7 1.66 -0.43 -10.58
CA LEU A 7 1.82 -1.10 -11.86
C LEU A 7 0.58 -1.95 -12.14
N THR A 8 -0.06 -1.73 -13.28
CA THR A 8 -1.17 -2.52 -13.80
C THR A 8 -0.74 -3.17 -15.12
N LYS A 9 -1.04 -4.46 -15.27
CA LYS A 9 -0.81 -5.18 -16.53
C LYS A 9 -2.15 -5.29 -17.24
N GLU A 10 -2.25 -4.72 -18.42
CA GLU A 10 -3.38 -4.93 -19.32
C GLU A 10 -2.98 -6.02 -20.32
N TYR A 11 -3.67 -7.16 -20.25
CA TYR A 11 -3.56 -8.22 -21.24
C TYR A 11 -4.65 -8.03 -22.27
N ASN A 12 -4.26 -7.74 -23.52
CA ASN A 12 -5.17 -7.77 -24.66
C ASN A 12 -4.77 -8.93 -25.57
N GLU A 13 -5.74 -9.72 -26.04
CA GLU A 13 -5.55 -10.92 -26.85
C GLU A 13 -4.76 -10.66 -28.16
N SER A 14 -4.72 -9.42 -28.64
CA SER A 14 -4.07 -9.04 -29.90
C SER A 14 -2.63 -8.52 -29.76
N CYS A 15 -2.16 -8.08 -28.58
CA CYS A 15 -0.88 -7.36 -28.45
C CYS A 15 -0.18 -7.63 -27.12
N LYS A 16 1.15 -7.79 -27.18
CA LYS A 16 2.08 -7.85 -26.04
C LYS A 16 1.59 -7.03 -24.84
N GLY A 17 1.46 -7.67 -23.69
CA GLY A 17 0.87 -7.08 -22.48
C GLY A 17 1.42 -5.68 -22.19
N LYS A 18 0.52 -4.70 -22.09
CA LYS A 18 0.88 -3.30 -21.84
C LYS A 18 1.02 -3.13 -20.33
N LEU A 19 2.21 -2.74 -19.88
CA LEU A 19 2.43 -2.31 -18.50
C LEU A 19 2.05 -0.83 -18.39
N GLN A 20 1.03 -0.53 -17.60
CA GLN A 20 0.66 0.83 -17.24
C GLN A 20 1.18 1.13 -15.83
N ALA A 21 1.80 2.29 -15.67
CA ALA A 21 2.27 2.78 -14.37
C ALA A 21 1.50 4.05 -14.00
N THR A 22 0.79 4.02 -12.88
CA THR A 22 0.06 5.19 -12.36
C THR A 22 0.80 5.72 -11.14
N LEU A 23 1.18 6.99 -11.15
CA LEU A 23 1.80 7.64 -9.99
C LEU A 23 0.77 7.74 -8.85
N CYS A 24 1.06 7.12 -7.72
CA CYS A 24 0.16 7.10 -6.56
C CYS A 24 0.54 8.12 -5.49
N TRP A 25 1.84 8.36 -5.31
CA TRP A 25 2.34 9.23 -4.27
C TRP A 25 3.76 9.72 -4.59
N THR A 26 4.09 10.93 -4.14
CA THR A 26 5.43 11.52 -4.28
C THR A 26 5.82 12.25 -3.01
N LYS A 27 7.11 12.23 -2.69
CA LYS A 27 7.72 13.08 -1.65
C LYS A 27 9.11 13.52 -2.03
N SER A 28 9.30 14.83 -2.03
CA SER A 28 10.61 15.43 -2.28
C SER A 28 11.43 15.44 -0.99
N PHE A 29 12.72 15.13 -1.13
CA PHE A 29 13.70 15.19 -0.04
C PHE A 29 14.80 16.16 -0.48
N ALA A 30 15.15 17.10 0.38
CA ALA A 30 16.18 18.10 0.10
C ALA A 30 17.62 17.53 0.17
N GLN A 31 17.76 16.23 0.43
CA GLN A 31 19.04 15.58 0.70
C GLN A 31 19.14 14.20 0.08
N PRO A 32 20.39 13.70 -0.13
CA PRO A 32 20.62 12.34 -0.60
C PRO A 32 19.99 11.30 0.32
N LEU A 33 19.40 10.27 -0.29
CA LEU A 33 18.84 9.11 0.38
C LEU A 33 19.86 7.96 0.33
N TYR A 34 20.00 7.24 1.43
CA TYR A 34 20.95 6.13 1.55
C TYR A 34 20.28 4.76 1.50
N GLY A 35 19.04 4.68 1.99
CA GLY A 35 18.34 3.41 2.11
C GLY A 35 16.85 3.62 2.34
N ILE A 36 16.07 2.61 1.95
CA ILE A 36 14.63 2.58 2.08
C ILE A 36 14.24 1.18 2.53
N ASP A 37 13.34 1.08 3.49
CA ASP A 37 12.81 -0.20 3.96
C ASP A 37 11.31 -0.08 4.30
N TYR A 38 10.60 -1.20 4.29
CA TYR A 38 9.18 -1.29 4.57
C TYR A 38 8.91 -2.33 5.67
N ILE A 39 8.85 -1.83 6.90
CA ILE A 39 8.85 -2.63 8.13
C ILE A 39 7.72 -2.17 9.04
N ASP A 40 7.21 -3.08 9.86
CA ASP A 40 6.31 -2.76 10.97
C ASP A 40 7.16 -2.30 12.16
N LEU A 41 7.23 -0.98 12.37
CA LEU A 41 8.01 -0.37 13.43
C LEU A 41 7.27 -0.35 14.76
N THR A 42 5.94 -0.27 14.73
CA THR A 42 5.09 -0.15 15.92
C THR A 42 4.55 -1.49 16.42
N ASN A 43 4.72 -2.54 15.63
CA ASN A 43 4.24 -3.89 15.88
C ASN A 43 2.71 -3.96 16.01
N ASP A 44 2.00 -3.14 15.23
CA ASP A 44 0.53 -3.10 15.15
C ASP A 44 -0.01 -3.83 13.91
N GLY A 45 0.88 -4.41 13.09
CA GLY A 45 0.56 -5.07 11.83
C GLY A 45 0.57 -4.14 10.62
N VAL A 46 0.67 -2.82 10.82
CA VAL A 46 0.75 -1.82 9.75
C VAL A 46 2.19 -1.41 9.52
N ARG A 47 2.73 -1.75 8.36
CA ARG A 47 4.10 -1.39 8.00
C ARG A 47 4.24 0.09 7.61
N GLU A 48 5.28 0.72 8.12
CA GLU A 48 5.72 2.06 7.74
C GLU A 48 6.86 2.02 6.72
N LEU A 49 6.94 3.07 5.91
CA LEU A 49 8.06 3.27 4.99
C LEU A 49 9.15 4.06 5.70
N ILE A 50 10.30 3.44 5.88
CA ILE A 50 11.48 4.04 6.50
C ILE A 50 12.42 4.51 5.41
N VAL A 51 12.87 5.76 5.49
CA VAL A 51 13.81 6.37 4.54
C VAL A 51 14.98 6.96 5.30
N ALA A 52 16.18 6.45 5.05
CA ALA A 52 17.42 6.99 5.60
C ALA A 52 17.98 8.09 4.70
N SER A 53 18.25 9.26 5.26
CA SER A 53 18.89 10.39 4.56
C SER A 53 20.08 10.94 5.35
N SER A 54 20.84 11.85 4.76
CA SER A 54 22.00 12.48 5.42
C SER A 54 21.71 13.34 6.65
N LYS A 55 20.44 13.64 6.94
CA LYS A 55 19.99 14.32 8.16
C LYS A 55 19.39 13.37 9.20
N GLY A 56 19.18 12.11 8.87
CA GLY A 56 18.58 11.13 9.77
C GLY A 56 17.54 10.25 9.09
N LEU A 57 16.67 9.68 9.93
CA LEU A 57 15.67 8.70 9.53
C LEU A 57 14.29 9.37 9.40
N HIS A 58 13.62 9.15 8.27
CA HIS A 58 12.24 9.58 8.05
C HIS A 58 11.34 8.36 8.16
N VAL A 59 10.33 8.44 9.04
CA VAL A 59 9.27 7.44 9.18
C VAL A 59 8.03 7.97 8.47
N LEU A 60 7.55 7.23 7.46
CA LEU A 60 6.37 7.61 6.69
C LEU A 60 5.26 6.57 6.91
N GLN A 61 4.22 6.98 7.62
CA GLN A 61 3.07 6.16 7.95
C GLN A 61 1.92 6.35 6.94
N HIS A 62 1.11 5.31 6.77
CA HIS A 62 -0.13 5.41 6.00
C HIS A 62 -1.13 6.37 6.69
N LYS A 63 -2.07 6.92 5.92
CA LYS A 63 -3.16 7.71 6.50
C LYS A 63 -4.07 6.78 7.32
N PHE A 64 -4.24 7.07 8.60
CA PHE A 64 -5.11 6.30 9.50
C PHE A 64 -6.52 6.06 8.94
N THR A 65 -7.12 7.05 8.28
CA THR A 65 -8.44 6.88 7.66
C THR A 65 -8.47 5.77 6.60
N LYS A 66 -7.41 5.65 5.79
CA LYS A 66 -7.31 4.56 4.80
C LYS A 66 -7.08 3.20 5.45
N ILE A 67 -6.32 3.17 6.54
CA ILE A 67 -6.12 1.95 7.32
C ILE A 67 -7.48 1.48 7.84
N VAL A 68 -8.19 2.35 8.59
CA VAL A 68 -9.49 2.02 9.19
C VAL A 68 -10.51 1.57 8.14
N THR A 69 -10.65 2.30 7.02
CA THR A 69 -11.58 1.90 5.96
C THR A 69 -11.24 0.51 5.41
N ARG A 70 -9.96 0.23 5.15
CA ARG A 70 -9.55 -1.07 4.63
C ARG A 70 -9.77 -2.20 5.64
N PHE A 71 -9.47 -1.95 6.92
CA PHE A 71 -9.79 -2.89 7.99
C PHE A 71 -11.30 -3.16 8.04
N GLN A 72 -12.14 -2.13 8.00
CA GLN A 72 -13.60 -2.30 8.02
C GLN A 72 -14.10 -3.10 6.80
N GLU A 73 -13.63 -2.80 5.60
CA GLU A 73 -14.01 -3.53 4.38
C GLU A 73 -13.63 -5.02 4.45
N GLU A 74 -12.44 -5.33 4.96
CA GLU A 74 -11.93 -6.70 5.04
C GLU A 74 -12.64 -7.51 6.14
N PHE A 75 -12.91 -6.92 7.29
CA PHE A 75 -13.62 -7.59 8.39
C PHE A 75 -15.14 -7.67 8.16
N ALA A 76 -15.77 -6.68 7.53
CA ALA A 76 -17.21 -6.72 7.23
C ALA A 76 -17.57 -7.79 6.19
N TYR A 77 -16.62 -8.19 5.33
CA TYR A 77 -16.79 -9.31 4.41
C TYR A 77 -16.88 -10.65 5.15
N ILE A 78 -16.18 -10.80 6.28
CA ILE A 78 -16.11 -12.07 7.03
C ILE A 78 -17.42 -12.36 7.78
N GLU A 79 -18.14 -11.32 8.21
CA GLU A 79 -19.43 -11.49 8.91
C GLU A 79 -20.63 -11.75 7.96
N GLY A 80 -20.42 -11.68 6.63
CA GLY A 80 -21.49 -11.82 5.63
C GLY A 80 -21.70 -13.23 5.06
N GLU A 81 -20.94 -14.24 5.49
CA GLU A 81 -20.92 -15.60 4.92
C GLU A 81 -21.63 -16.68 5.77
N GLU A 82 -22.27 -16.35 6.91
CA GLU A 82 -22.90 -17.35 7.79
C GLU A 82 -24.41 -17.64 7.54
N ASP A 83 -25.11 -16.92 6.67
CA ASP A 83 -26.57 -17.07 6.49
C ASP A 83 -27.01 -17.55 5.10
N ASP A 84 -26.57 -18.74 4.66
CA ASP A 84 -27.29 -19.44 3.56
C ASP A 84 -27.16 -20.98 3.62
N SER A 85 -27.40 -21.56 4.81
CA SER A 85 -27.57 -23.01 4.94
C SER A 85 -28.67 -23.43 5.92
N SER A 86 -29.88 -22.90 5.73
CA SER A 86 -31.10 -23.59 6.17
C SER A 86 -32.34 -23.05 5.48
N GLU A 87 -32.93 -23.81 4.56
CA GLU A 87 -34.32 -24.27 4.71
C GLU A 87 -34.64 -25.39 3.69
N ASN A 88 -35.34 -26.39 4.23
CA ASN A 88 -35.80 -27.65 3.61
C ASN A 88 -36.83 -27.46 2.49
#